data_AF-A0A7K0LIQ1-F1
#
_entry.id   AF-A0A7K0LIQ1-F1
#
_cell.length_a   1.000
_cell.length_b   1.000
_cell.length_c   1.000
_cell.angle_alpha   90.00
_cell.angle_beta   90.00
_cell.angle_gamma   90.00
#
_symmetry.space_group_name_H-M   'P 1'
#
loop_
_entity.id
_entity.type
_entity.pdbx_description
1 polymer ?
#
loop_
_entity_poly.entity_id
_entity_poly.type
_entity_poly.pdbx_seq_one_letter_code
_entity_poly.pdbx_strand_id
1 'polypeptide(L)'
;DFDRLVVDVETKPSMKPRDAVASAGKTLVELFGLARELNVDAEGIEMGPSVMDAALAADLALPIEDLDLTVRSYNCLKREGIHTVGELVNRSEADLLDIRNFGSKSIDEIKAKLVSMGMSLKDSPAGFDPTKHQNFNASDDDFAEADQA
;
A
#
# COMPACT_ATOMS: atom_id res chain seq x y z
N ASP A 1 -2.87 -32.13 3.08
CA ASP A 1 -2.40 -32.37 4.45
C ASP A 1 -1.77 -31.10 5.01
N PHE A 2 -2.30 -30.61 6.12
CA PHE A 2 -1.73 -29.49 6.85
C PHE A 2 -1.42 -29.94 8.26
N ASP A 3 -0.24 -29.58 8.76
CA ASP A 3 0.15 -29.82 10.14
C ASP A 3 -0.19 -28.61 11.01
N ARG A 4 -0.66 -28.87 12.24
CA ARG A 4 -0.93 -27.83 13.25
C ARG A 4 0.09 -27.92 14.37
N LEU A 5 0.83 -26.84 14.59
CA LEU A 5 1.73 -26.69 15.73
C LEU A 5 1.14 -25.68 16.73
N VAL A 6 1.12 -26.04 18.01
CA VAL A 6 0.77 -25.15 19.12
C VAL A 6 1.99 -25.07 20.03
N VAL A 7 2.44 -23.86 20.35
CA VAL A 7 3.63 -23.61 21.17
C VAL A 7 3.25 -22.76 22.36
N ASP A 8 3.49 -23.29 23.56
CA ASP A 8 3.34 -22.55 24.81
C ASP A 8 4.64 -21.82 25.14
N VAL A 9 4.56 -20.51 25.37
CA VAL A 9 5.73 -19.65 25.58
C VAL A 9 5.58 -18.87 26.87
N GLU A 10 6.52 -19.11 27.79
CA GLU A 10 6.63 -18.37 29.06
C GLU A 10 7.80 -17.38 28.98
N THR A 11 7.55 -16.12 29.34
CA THR A 11 8.57 -15.07 29.35
C THR A 11 8.64 -14.34 30.68
N LYS A 12 9.78 -13.71 30.95
CA LYS A 12 9.93 -12.74 32.05
C LYS A 12 9.18 -11.43 31.70
N PRO A 13 8.80 -10.60 32.69
CA PRO A 13 8.07 -9.34 32.44
C PRO A 13 8.76 -8.34 31.51
N SER A 14 10.07 -8.48 31.29
CA SER A 14 10.86 -7.61 30.42
C SER A 14 10.60 -7.81 28.92
N MET A 15 9.87 -8.86 28.51
CA MET A 15 9.61 -9.15 27.09
C MET A 15 8.28 -9.89 26.93
N LYS A 16 7.49 -9.54 25.91
CA LYS A 16 6.25 -10.25 25.59
C LYS A 16 6.56 -11.57 24.86
N PRO A 17 5.77 -12.64 25.05
CA PRO A 17 5.97 -13.92 24.37
C PRO A 17 6.05 -13.82 22.85
N ARG A 18 5.17 -13.02 22.24
CA ARG A 18 5.19 -12.74 20.80
C ARG A 18 6.52 -12.15 20.34
N ASP A 19 7.04 -11.17 21.08
CA ASP A 19 8.29 -10.49 20.73
C ASP A 19 9.50 -11.43 20.89
N ALA A 20 9.46 -12.32 21.89
CA ALA A 20 10.48 -13.35 22.08
C ALA A 20 10.53 -14.34 20.91
N VAL A 21 9.38 -14.84 20.47
CA VAL A 21 9.28 -15.74 19.30
C VAL A 21 9.71 -15.02 18.02
N ALA A 22 9.30 -13.76 17.83
CA ALA A 22 9.71 -12.97 16.68
C ALA A 22 11.24 -12.76 16.65
N SER A 23 11.85 -12.48 17.81
CA SER A 23 13.30 -12.33 17.95
C SER A 23 14.05 -13.63 17.59
N ALA A 24 13.55 -14.77 18.08
CA ALA A 24 14.10 -16.09 17.72
C ALA A 24 13.98 -16.36 16.21
N GLY A 25 12.83 -16.05 15.61
CA GLY A 25 12.62 -16.18 14.17
C GLY A 25 13.60 -15.33 13.35
N LYS A 26 13.80 -14.06 13.72
CA LYS A 26 14.79 -13.18 13.07
C LYS A 26 16.19 -13.79 13.12
N THR A 27 16.60 -14.26 14.30
CA THR A 27 17.92 -14.88 14.50
C THR A 27 18.08 -16.12 13.61
N LEU A 28 17.06 -16.98 13.53
CA LEU A 28 17.09 -18.17 12.67
C LEU A 28 17.20 -17.82 11.19
N VAL A 29 16.44 -16.83 10.71
CA VAL A 29 16.52 -16.38 9.31
C VAL A 29 17.91 -15.86 8.97
N GLU A 30 18.53 -15.07 9.85
CA GLU A 30 19.91 -14.59 9.66
C GLU A 30 20.91 -15.75 9.60
N LEU A 31 20.81 -16.73 10.50
CA LEU A 31 21.67 -17.91 10.50
C LEU A 31 21.50 -18.77 9.25
N PHE A 32 20.27 -19.01 8.79
CA PHE A 32 20.02 -19.74 7.55
C PHE A 32 20.46 -18.94 6.31
N GLY A 33 20.44 -17.60 6.37
CA GLY A 33 21.04 -16.74 5.36
C GLY A 33 22.52 -17.04 5.14
N LEU A 34 23.29 -17.18 6.22
CA LEU A 34 24.71 -17.58 6.14
C LEU A 34 24.89 -18.97 5.52
N ALA A 35 24.00 -19.92 5.82
CA ALA A 35 24.04 -21.24 5.21
C ALA A 35 23.72 -21.21 3.70
N ARG A 36 22.77 -20.38 3.28
CA ARG A 36 22.44 -20.16 1.86
C ARG A 36 23.63 -19.63 1.07
N GLU A 37 24.44 -18.76 1.68
CA GLU A 37 25.63 -18.19 1.03
C GLU A 37 26.72 -19.22 0.70
N LEU A 38 26.70 -20.40 1.34
CA LEU A 38 27.65 -21.48 1.02
C LEU A 38 27.45 -22.02 -0.39
N ASN A 39 26.22 -22.02 -0.89
CA ASN A 39 25.88 -22.37 -2.27
C ASN A 39 24.48 -21.85 -2.62
N VAL A 40 24.41 -20.79 -3.42
CA VAL A 40 23.15 -20.17 -3.84
C VAL A 40 22.38 -21.01 -4.86
N ASP A 41 23.06 -21.95 -5.53
CA ASP A 41 22.47 -22.85 -6.53
C ASP A 41 22.04 -24.19 -5.90
N ALA A 42 22.14 -24.33 -4.59
CA ALA A 42 21.72 -25.55 -3.89
C ALA A 42 20.21 -25.76 -4.03
N GLU A 43 19.82 -26.99 -4.43
CA GLU A 43 18.42 -27.38 -4.51
C GLU A 43 17.76 -27.30 -3.13
N GLY A 44 16.75 -26.43 -3.02
CA GLY A 44 15.92 -26.27 -1.84
C GLY A 44 14.48 -26.69 -2.11
N ILE A 45 13.69 -26.86 -1.06
CA ILE A 45 12.24 -26.96 -1.19
C ILE A 45 11.72 -25.54 -1.45
N GLU A 46 11.00 -25.32 -2.55
CA GLU A 46 10.24 -24.10 -2.75
C GLU A 46 9.16 -24.02 -1.67
N MET A 47 9.42 -23.23 -0.63
CA MET A 47 8.35 -22.83 0.28
C MET A 47 7.45 -21.88 -0.51
N GLY A 48 6.19 -22.26 -0.70
CA GLY A 48 5.18 -21.36 -1.23
C GLY A 48 5.08 -20.06 -0.42
N PRO A 49 4.44 -19.01 -0.96
CA PRO A 49 4.28 -17.75 -0.26
C PRO A 49 3.69 -18.00 1.13
N SER A 50 4.21 -17.32 2.16
CA SER A 50 3.61 -17.42 3.48
C SER A 50 2.15 -16.95 3.42
N VAL A 51 1.31 -17.34 4.39
CA VAL A 51 -0.09 -16.88 4.43
C VAL A 51 -0.21 -15.36 4.42
N MET A 52 0.76 -14.63 4.99
CA MET A 52 0.81 -13.17 4.94
C MET A 52 1.22 -12.67 3.55
N ASP A 53 2.19 -13.31 2.90
CA ASP A 53 2.62 -12.93 1.55
C ASP A 53 1.52 -13.20 0.53
N ALA A 54 0.77 -14.29 0.69
CA ALA A 54 -0.38 -14.61 -0.16
C ALA A 54 -1.52 -13.58 0.02
N ALA A 55 -1.78 -13.14 1.25
CA ALA A 55 -2.76 -12.09 1.53
C ALA A 55 -2.31 -10.75 0.92
N LEU A 56 -1.05 -10.36 1.11
CA LEU A 56 -0.51 -9.13 0.53
C LEU A 56 -0.53 -9.19 -1.01
N ALA A 57 -0.20 -10.33 -1.61
CA ALA A 57 -0.27 -10.51 -3.05
C ALA A 57 -1.72 -10.40 -3.56
N ALA A 58 -2.70 -10.89 -2.82
CA ALA A 58 -4.11 -10.72 -3.14
C ALA A 58 -4.53 -9.24 -3.07
N ASP A 59 -4.13 -8.52 -2.01
CA ASP A 59 -4.47 -7.10 -1.85
C ASP A 59 -3.84 -6.24 -2.96
N LEU A 60 -2.60 -6.53 -3.36
CA LEU A 60 -1.91 -5.83 -4.46
C LEU A 60 -2.52 -6.15 -5.83
N ALA A 61 -3.06 -7.36 -6.00
CA ALA A 61 -3.75 -7.78 -7.22
C ALA A 61 -5.18 -7.25 -7.33
N LEU A 62 -5.73 -6.65 -6.26
CA LEU A 62 -7.08 -6.12 -6.24
C LEU A 62 -7.27 -5.06 -7.35
N PRO A 63 -8.30 -5.19 -8.20
CA PRO A 63 -8.65 -4.17 -9.18
C PRO A 63 -9.02 -2.85 -8.51
N ILE A 64 -8.65 -1.72 -9.13
CA ILE A 64 -9.07 -0.39 -8.63
C ILE A 64 -10.60 -0.18 -8.68
N GLU A 65 -11.32 -1.04 -9.41
CA GLU A 65 -12.79 -1.08 -9.47
C GLU A 65 -13.40 -1.44 -8.12
N ASP A 66 -12.71 -2.29 -7.35
CA ASP A 66 -13.17 -2.80 -6.06
C ASP A 66 -12.81 -1.86 -4.88
N LEU A 67 -12.10 -0.75 -5.16
CA LEU A 67 -11.76 0.26 -4.15
C LEU A 67 -12.93 1.21 -3.82
N ASP A 68 -14.07 1.10 -4.51
CA ASP A 68 -15.22 1.99 -4.38
C ASP A 68 -14.81 3.49 -4.47
N LEU A 69 -14.01 3.82 -5.49
CA LEU A 69 -13.58 5.18 -5.76
C LEU A 69 -14.68 5.98 -6.48
N THR A 70 -14.66 7.30 -6.35
CA THR A 70 -15.49 8.17 -7.16
C THR A 70 -15.22 7.96 -8.64
N VAL A 71 -16.26 8.11 -9.47
CA VAL A 71 -16.20 7.97 -10.93
C VAL A 71 -15.08 8.83 -11.55
N ARG A 72 -14.78 9.99 -10.94
CA ARG A 72 -13.67 10.85 -11.38
C ARG A 72 -12.31 10.20 -11.13
N SER A 73 -12.04 9.81 -9.88
CA SER A 73 -10.76 9.20 -9.46
C SER A 73 -10.51 7.90 -10.23
N TYR A 74 -11.53 7.04 -10.35
CA TYR A 74 -11.47 5.81 -11.13
C TYR A 74 -11.14 6.05 -12.61
N ASN A 75 -11.86 6.95 -13.30
CA ASN A 75 -11.63 7.20 -14.72
C ASN A 75 -10.28 7.86 -14.99
N CYS A 76 -9.78 8.69 -14.08
CA CYS A 76 -8.45 9.26 -14.21
C CYS A 76 -7.36 8.17 -14.08
N LEU A 77 -7.44 7.31 -13.07
CA LEU A 77 -6.49 6.21 -12.88
C LEU A 77 -6.50 5.25 -14.09
N LYS A 78 -7.70 4.88 -14.57
CA LYS A 78 -7.85 3.98 -15.72
C LYS A 78 -7.24 4.53 -17.01
N ARG A 79 -7.33 5.85 -17.24
CA ARG A 79 -6.75 6.52 -18.42
C ARG A 79 -5.22 6.58 -18.38
N GLU A 80 -4.65 6.59 -17.19
CA GLU A 80 -3.20 6.57 -16.96
C GLU A 80 -2.64 5.13 -16.90
N GLY A 81 -3.48 4.13 -17.22
CA GLY A 81 -3.09 2.72 -17.27
C GLY A 81 -2.89 2.09 -15.90
N ILE A 82 -3.51 2.65 -14.85
CA ILE A 82 -3.50 2.08 -13.50
C ILE A 82 -4.78 1.25 -13.36
N HIS A 83 -4.63 -0.05 -13.12
CA HIS A 83 -5.72 -1.03 -13.06
C HIS A 83 -5.76 -1.79 -11.73
N THR A 84 -4.63 -1.86 -11.01
CA THR A 84 -4.53 -2.61 -9.75
C THR A 84 -4.06 -1.73 -8.59
N VAL A 85 -4.33 -2.17 -7.35
CA VAL A 85 -3.83 -1.54 -6.13
C VAL A 85 -2.30 -1.53 -6.10
N GLY A 86 -1.66 -2.61 -6.55
CA GLY A 86 -0.19 -2.70 -6.60
C GLY A 86 0.45 -1.67 -7.54
N GLU A 87 -0.19 -1.37 -8.66
CA GLU A 87 0.24 -0.27 -9.55
C GLU A 87 0.04 1.10 -8.90
N LEU A 88 -1.06 1.29 -8.17
CA LEU A 88 -1.39 2.53 -7.48
C LEU A 88 -0.41 2.85 -6.34
N VAL A 89 -0.09 1.87 -5.50
CA VAL A 89 0.85 2.01 -4.36
C VAL A 89 2.28 2.33 -4.84
N ASN A 90 2.63 1.91 -6.07
CA ASN A 90 3.91 2.23 -6.68
C ASN A 90 4.02 3.67 -7.21
N ARG A 91 2.91 4.42 -7.27
CA ARG A 91 2.89 5.84 -7.65
C ARG A 91 3.11 6.73 -6.43
N SER A 92 3.82 7.83 -6.64
CA SER A 92 3.92 8.90 -5.65
C SER A 92 2.71 9.84 -5.74
N GLU A 93 2.46 10.58 -4.67
CA GLU A 93 1.46 11.65 -4.68
C GLU A 93 1.71 12.69 -5.78
N ALA A 94 2.98 13.02 -6.03
CA ALA A 94 3.39 13.89 -7.12
C ALA A 94 2.97 13.34 -8.49
N ASP A 95 3.22 12.05 -8.74
CA ASP A 95 2.82 11.40 -10.00
C ASP A 95 1.30 11.45 -10.21
N LEU A 96 0.52 11.35 -9.13
CA LEU A 96 -0.94 11.43 -9.20
C LEU A 96 -1.42 12.87 -9.44
N LEU A 97 -0.73 13.89 -8.89
CA LEU A 97 -1.04 15.30 -9.16
C LEU A 97 -0.80 15.72 -10.61
N ASP A 98 0.16 15.08 -11.27
CA ASP A 98 0.47 15.33 -12.69
C ASP A 98 -0.62 14.78 -13.64
N ILE A 99 -1.49 13.90 -13.16
CA ILE A 99 -2.60 13.35 -13.95
C ILE A 99 -3.60 14.45 -14.28
N ARG A 100 -3.96 14.56 -15.57
CA ARG A 100 -4.92 15.57 -16.02
C ARG A 100 -6.27 15.41 -15.33
N ASN A 101 -6.74 16.50 -14.70
CA ASN A 101 -7.99 16.58 -13.94
C ASN A 101 -8.00 15.77 -12.63
N PHE A 102 -6.83 15.39 -12.13
CA PHE A 102 -6.67 14.83 -10.79
C PHE A 102 -6.56 15.97 -9.77
N GLY A 103 -7.48 16.00 -8.81
CA GLY A 103 -7.52 17.04 -7.79
C GLY A 103 -7.06 16.52 -6.43
N SER A 104 -6.78 17.45 -5.50
CA SER A 104 -6.47 17.13 -4.10
C SER A 104 -7.51 16.21 -3.46
N LYS A 105 -8.81 16.44 -3.72
CA LYS A 105 -9.89 15.58 -3.22
C LYS A 105 -9.80 14.12 -3.69
N SER A 106 -9.35 13.87 -4.92
CA SER A 106 -9.15 12.50 -5.44
C SER A 106 -7.95 11.81 -4.78
N ILE A 107 -6.92 12.57 -4.44
CA ILE A 107 -5.74 12.06 -3.73
C ILE A 107 -6.09 11.72 -2.29
N ASP A 108 -6.84 12.59 -1.61
CA ASP A 108 -7.29 12.35 -0.23
C ASP A 108 -8.18 11.09 -0.15
N GLU A 109 -9.08 10.92 -1.14
CA GLU A 109 -9.89 9.71 -1.29
C GLU A 109 -9.02 8.45 -1.43
N ILE A 110 -8.03 8.47 -2.32
CA ILE A 110 -7.12 7.34 -2.54
C ILE A 110 -6.32 7.02 -1.28
N LYS A 111 -5.76 8.04 -0.62
CA LYS A 111 -5.02 7.87 0.63
C LYS A 111 -5.91 7.25 1.70
N ALA A 112 -7.15 7.71 1.86
CA ALA A 112 -8.07 7.14 2.83
C ALA A 112 -8.35 5.66 2.57
N LYS A 113 -8.54 5.27 1.29
CA LYS A 113 -8.76 3.86 0.90
C LYS A 113 -7.52 2.99 1.14
N LEU A 114 -6.34 3.45 0.74
CA LEU A 114 -5.09 2.73 0.99
C LEU A 114 -4.82 2.54 2.49
N VAL A 115 -5.06 3.57 3.30
CA VAL A 115 -4.92 3.48 4.77
C VAL A 115 -5.87 2.44 5.37
N SER A 116 -7.09 2.31 4.84
CA SER A 116 -8.05 1.29 5.30
C SER A 116 -7.56 -0.15 5.02
N MET A 117 -6.69 -0.32 4.03
CA MET A 117 -6.02 -1.58 3.69
C MET A 117 -4.63 -1.71 4.36
N GLY A 118 -4.22 -0.75 5.21
CA GLY A 118 -2.90 -0.74 5.83
C GLY A 118 -1.75 -0.39 4.87
N MET A 119 -2.04 0.24 3.73
CA MET A 119 -1.10 0.61 2.68
C MET A 119 -0.93 2.14 2.58
N SER A 120 0.15 2.57 1.91
CA SER A 120 0.42 3.99 1.63
C SER A 120 1.04 4.16 0.25
N LEU A 121 0.86 5.33 -0.35
CA LEU A 121 1.55 5.70 -1.59
C LEU A 121 3.07 5.77 -1.39
N LYS A 122 3.81 5.73 -2.49
CA LYS A 122 5.26 5.93 -2.49
C LYS A 122 5.61 7.37 -2.10
N ASP A 123 6.70 7.54 -1.37
CA ASP A 123 7.24 8.87 -1.06
C ASP A 123 7.57 9.64 -2.35
N SER A 124 7.27 10.95 -2.33
CA SER A 124 7.66 11.83 -3.43
C SER A 124 9.18 12.05 -3.42
N PRO A 125 9.86 12.12 -4.57
CA PRO A 125 11.29 12.39 -4.63
C PRO A 125 11.65 13.73 -3.97
N ALA A 126 12.80 13.80 -3.30
CA ALA A 126 13.31 15.03 -2.69
C ALA A 126 13.50 16.13 -3.76
N GLY A 127 12.67 17.16 -3.74
CA GLY A 127 12.70 18.28 -4.70
C GLY A 127 11.34 18.67 -5.30
N PHE A 128 10.30 17.87 -5.07
CA PHE A 128 8.93 18.22 -5.48
C PHE A 128 8.32 19.22 -4.49
N ASP A 129 7.96 20.42 -4.97
CA ASP A 129 7.33 21.48 -4.19
C ASP A 129 5.84 21.61 -4.56
N PRO A 130 4.93 21.05 -3.76
CA PRO A 130 3.50 21.07 -4.04
C PRO A 130 2.89 22.48 -4.01
N THR A 131 3.60 23.49 -3.50
CA THR A 131 3.12 24.89 -3.46
C THR A 131 3.13 25.56 -4.83
N LYS A 132 3.88 25.04 -5.81
CA LYS A 132 3.95 25.60 -7.17
C LYS A 132 2.73 25.29 -8.05
N HIS A 133 1.91 24.33 -7.64
CA HIS A 133 0.67 23.95 -8.33
C HIS A 133 -0.59 24.40 -7.58
N GLN A 134 -0.43 25.24 -6.55
CA GLN A 134 -1.53 25.77 -5.76
C GLN A 134 -2.14 27.02 -6.40
N ASN A 135 -3.03 26.86 -7.39
CA ASN A 135 -4.12 27.84 -7.54
C ASN A 135 -5.21 27.50 -6.50
N PHE A 136 -4.91 27.80 -5.24
CA PHE A 136 -5.86 27.76 -4.13
C PHE A 136 -6.60 29.11 -4.09
N ASN A 137 -7.93 29.04 -4.03
CA ASN A 137 -8.88 30.16 -3.85
C ASN A 137 -8.98 31.18 -4.99
N ALA A 138 -9.78 30.86 -6.00
CA ALA A 138 -10.80 31.80 -6.45
C ALA A 138 -12.15 31.26 -5.97
N SER A 139 -12.75 31.99 -5.05
CA SER A 139 -14.11 31.82 -4.54
C SER A 139 -15.12 31.82 -5.69
N ASP A 140 -15.84 30.72 -5.89
CA ASP A 140 -17.13 30.69 -6.59
C ASP A 140 -18.20 30.25 -5.58
N ASP A 141 -18.51 31.18 -4.69
CA ASP A 141 -19.68 31.17 -3.82
C ASP A 141 -20.75 32.06 -4.47
N ASP A 142 -21.01 31.86 -5.77
CA ASP A 142 -22.05 32.56 -6.51
C ASP A 142 -22.79 31.59 -7.45
N PHE A 143 -23.56 30.70 -6.82
CA PHE A 143 -24.67 30.00 -7.48
C PHE A 143 -25.95 30.29 -6.70
N ALA A 144 -26.35 31.57 -6.68
CA ALA A 144 -27.67 31.99 -6.23
C ALA A 144 -28.52 32.40 -7.45
N GLU A 145 -29.50 31.53 -7.73
CA GLU A 145 -30.81 31.80 -8.35
C GLU A 145 -30.84 32.59 -9.68
N ALA A 146 -30.85 31.83 -10.78
CA ALA A 146 -31.65 32.19 -11.94
C ALA A 146 -32.59 31.02 -12.26
N ASP A 147 -33.80 31.04 -11.68
CA ASP A 147 -34.94 30.47 -12.39
C ASP A 147 -36.28 31.11 -11.98
N GLN A 148 -37.03 31.48 -13.02
CA GLN A 148 -38.50 31.58 -13.15
C GLN A 148 -39.26 32.87 -12.79
N ALA A 149 -39.79 33.44 -13.89
CA ALA A 149 -41.03 34.21 -14.10
C ALA A 149 -41.00 35.74 -13.98
#